data_AF-A0A2N2SA16-F1
#
_entry.id   AF-A0A2N2SA16-F1
#
_cell.length_a   1.000
_cell.length_b   1.000
_cell.length_c   1.000
_cell.angle_alpha   90.00
_cell.angle_beta   90.00
_cell.angle_gamma   90.00
#
_symmetry.space_group_name_H-M   'P 1'
#
loop_
_entity.id
_entity.type
_entity.pdbx_description
1 polymer ?
#
loop_
_entity_poly.entity_id
_entity_poly.type
_entity_poly.pdbx_seq_one_letter_code
_entity_poly.pdbx_strand_id
1 'polypeptide(L)'
;DNVFGNQEEDALRRDFTANALYYDPATEEVLDFHNGVADIKAGVLRIIGDPETRYREDPVRMLRAVRLSAKLGLKLDRATAAPIPKMADLLKDVPESRLFDEMLKLFLSGHAMESARELRKHGLHHGLLPLLDVVVEQPVGERFVNLALQNTDERVLAEKPVSPSFLFATLLWHEVLTAWNRIQAQGERPIPALHMAMTEVCDIQAEKLAIHKRYSSTMREIWGMQPRFEQRGGKRPYSLIEHPRFRAAYDFLLLRCESGEVPAELGQWWTDFAHADGEARAAMLLPDTQPKKRRRRKRSRPAGAGQSSSEPTE
;
A
#
# COMPACT_ATOMS: atom_id res chain seq x y z
N ASP A 1 34.55 -2.16 3.93
CA ASP A 1 34.90 -0.75 4.09
C ASP A 1 34.40 -0.17 5.39
N ASN A 2 35.17 -0.33 6.47
CA ASN A 2 34.93 0.34 7.75
C ASN A 2 36.05 1.36 8.00
N VAL A 3 36.14 2.37 7.13
CA VAL A 3 37.07 3.48 7.32
C VAL A 3 36.34 4.55 8.13
N PHE A 4 36.65 4.62 9.41
CA PHE A 4 36.21 5.70 10.29
C PHE A 4 37.05 6.94 10.02
N GLY A 5 36.43 8.11 10.18
CA GLY A 5 37.03 9.41 9.91
C GLY A 5 36.60 10.46 10.94
N ASN A 6 37.07 11.69 10.77
CA ASN A 6 36.59 12.82 11.56
C ASN A 6 35.17 13.26 11.12
N GLN A 7 34.57 14.22 11.84
CA GLN A 7 33.21 14.70 11.54
C GLN A 7 33.09 15.31 10.13
N GLU A 8 34.11 16.03 9.66
CA GLU A 8 34.14 16.64 8.33
C GLU A 8 34.17 15.56 7.22
N GLU A 9 34.95 14.50 7.42
CA GLU A 9 35.01 13.35 6.51
C GLU A 9 33.72 12.52 6.49
N ASP A 10 32.97 12.46 7.60
CA ASP A 10 31.61 11.89 7.63
C ASP A 10 30.63 12.81 6.90
N ALA A 11 30.69 14.12 7.13
CA ALA A 11 29.83 15.12 6.51
C ALA A 11 29.92 15.06 4.97
N LEU A 12 31.13 14.90 4.43
CA LEU A 12 31.37 14.80 2.99
C LEU A 12 30.71 13.58 2.34
N ARG A 13 30.55 12.48 3.10
CA ARG A 13 29.93 11.23 2.63
C ARG A 13 28.40 11.31 2.64
N ARG A 14 27.80 12.28 3.34
CA ARG A 14 26.36 12.48 3.37
C ARG A 14 25.84 12.99 2.03
N ASP A 15 24.53 12.88 1.87
CA ASP A 15 23.91 13.20 0.59
C ASP A 15 23.68 14.70 0.42
N PHE A 16 23.06 15.36 1.39
CA PHE A 16 22.57 16.74 1.26
C PHE A 16 23.10 17.63 2.39
N THR A 17 23.34 18.90 2.07
CA THR A 17 23.86 19.91 3.01
C THR A 17 22.97 20.02 4.25
N ALA A 18 21.65 20.05 4.07
CA ALA A 18 20.67 20.09 5.16
C ALA A 18 20.72 18.88 6.12
N ASN A 19 21.23 17.73 5.66
CA ASN A 19 21.36 16.50 6.46
C ASN A 19 22.77 16.29 7.02
N ALA A 20 23.71 17.21 6.76
CA ALA A 20 25.11 17.12 7.16
C ALA A 20 25.50 18.10 8.27
N LEU A 21 24.51 18.56 9.03
CA LEU A 21 24.69 19.37 10.23
C LEU A 21 24.90 18.48 11.45
N TYR A 22 25.85 18.87 12.30
CA TYR A 22 26.09 18.22 13.60
C TYR A 22 25.76 19.21 14.70
N TYR A 23 25.20 18.71 15.79
CA TYR A 23 24.91 19.51 16.98
C TYR A 23 25.77 18.98 18.13
N ASP A 24 26.55 19.85 18.75
CA ASP A 24 27.28 19.55 19.97
C ASP A 24 26.43 20.01 21.17
N PRO A 25 25.85 19.09 21.97
CA PRO A 25 25.03 19.46 23.12
C PRO A 25 25.84 20.02 24.29
N ALA A 26 27.17 19.90 24.30
CA ALA A 26 28.01 20.43 25.38
C ALA A 26 28.33 21.92 25.17
N THR A 27 28.54 22.31 23.91
CA THR A 27 28.81 23.70 23.52
C THR A 27 27.57 24.44 23.00
N GLU A 28 26.49 23.70 22.73
CA GLU A 28 25.27 24.18 22.06
C GLU A 28 25.52 24.74 20.65
N GLU A 29 26.60 24.29 20.00
CA GLU A 29 27.02 24.74 18.68
C GLU A 29 26.51 23.81 17.57
N VAL A 30 26.20 24.39 16.41
CA VAL A 30 25.93 23.66 15.18
C VAL A 30 27.16 23.72 14.29
N LEU A 31 27.76 22.56 14.02
CA LEU A 31 28.89 22.41 13.11
C LEU A 31 28.35 22.20 11.69
N ASP A 32 28.73 23.10 10.79
CA ASP A 32 28.29 23.14 9.39
C ASP A 32 29.50 23.20 8.44
N PHE A 33 29.88 22.05 7.89
CA PHE A 33 31.01 21.92 6.98
C PHE A 33 30.66 22.23 5.52
N HIS A 34 29.37 22.36 5.18
CA HIS A 34 28.89 22.42 3.79
C HIS A 34 27.86 23.53 3.54
N ASN A 35 27.76 24.51 4.44
CA ASN A 35 26.84 25.64 4.35
C ASN A 35 25.34 25.22 4.35
N GLY A 36 25.02 24.12 5.03
CA GLY A 36 23.67 23.59 5.18
C GLY A 36 22.71 24.53 5.91
N VAL A 37 23.18 25.30 6.89
CA VAL A 37 22.34 26.27 7.62
C VAL A 37 21.86 27.38 6.68
N ALA A 38 22.73 27.87 5.81
CA ALA A 38 22.35 28.89 4.83
C ALA A 38 21.40 28.34 3.77
N ASP A 39 21.64 27.12 3.27
CA ASP A 39 20.74 26.44 2.32
C ASP A 39 19.35 26.24 2.92
N ILE A 40 19.24 25.78 4.17
CA ILE A 40 17.94 25.64 4.88
C ILE A 40 17.24 26.99 4.99
N LYS A 41 17.96 28.05 5.42
CA LYS A 41 17.39 29.41 5.51
C LYS A 41 16.91 29.94 4.16
N ALA A 42 17.59 29.57 3.07
CA ALA A 42 17.21 29.92 1.71
C ALA A 42 16.08 29.03 1.13
N GLY A 43 15.67 27.99 1.85
CA GLY A 43 14.68 27.03 1.37
C GLY A 43 15.21 26.14 0.25
N VAL A 44 16.50 25.82 0.24
CA VAL A 44 17.20 25.08 -0.82
C VAL A 44 17.69 23.73 -0.32
N LEU A 45 17.50 22.69 -1.12
CA LEU A 45 18.09 21.38 -0.92
C LEU A 45 19.21 21.15 -1.95
N ARG A 46 20.45 21.03 -1.46
CA ARG A 46 21.67 20.89 -2.27
C ARG A 46 22.37 19.56 -1.95
N ILE A 47 22.77 18.83 -2.99
CA ILE A 47 23.59 17.63 -2.84
C ILE A 47 25.06 18.04 -2.53
N ILE A 48 25.74 17.27 -1.67
CA ILE A 48 27.14 17.51 -1.32
C ILE A 48 28.04 16.94 -2.42
N GLY A 49 29.01 17.71 -2.89
CA GLY A 49 29.91 17.32 -3.97
C GLY A 49 29.28 17.48 -5.37
N ASP A 50 29.86 16.78 -6.36
CA ASP A 50 29.40 16.83 -7.75
C ASP A 50 28.14 15.95 -7.98
N PRO A 51 26.98 16.52 -8.37
CA PRO A 51 25.73 15.77 -8.49
C PRO A 51 25.82 14.55 -9.41
N GLU A 52 26.47 14.66 -10.58
CA GLU A 52 26.57 13.55 -11.53
C GLU A 52 27.38 12.39 -10.95
N THR A 53 28.53 12.68 -10.34
CA THR A 53 29.34 11.68 -9.65
C THR A 53 28.54 10.99 -8.54
N ARG A 54 27.85 11.76 -7.68
CA ARG A 54 27.08 11.21 -6.55
C ARG A 54 25.91 10.35 -7.00
N TYR A 55 25.25 10.67 -8.11
CA TYR A 55 24.16 9.86 -8.65
C TYR A 55 24.66 8.57 -9.32
N ARG A 56 25.87 8.56 -9.89
CA ARG A 56 26.49 7.31 -10.40
C ARG A 56 26.89 6.37 -9.27
N GLU A 57 27.41 6.92 -8.18
CA GLU A 57 27.78 6.14 -6.99
C GLU A 57 26.56 5.48 -6.33
N ASP A 58 25.45 6.22 -6.19
CA ASP A 58 24.21 5.70 -5.61
C ASP A 58 22.99 6.39 -6.25
N PRO A 59 22.37 5.76 -7.26
CA PRO A 59 21.22 6.34 -7.97
C PRO A 59 20.02 6.62 -7.06
N VAL A 60 19.90 5.92 -5.92
CA VAL A 60 18.82 6.13 -4.93
C VAL A 60 18.84 7.56 -4.37
N ARG A 61 19.97 8.29 -4.44
CA ARG A 61 20.05 9.69 -4.05
C ARG A 61 19.11 10.61 -4.84
N MET A 62 18.78 10.26 -6.08
CA MET A 62 17.79 11.01 -6.88
C MET A 62 16.40 10.93 -6.24
N LEU A 63 15.98 9.74 -5.81
CA LEU A 63 14.71 9.54 -5.09
C LEU A 63 14.71 10.26 -3.74
N ARG A 64 15.83 10.18 -3.00
CA ARG A 64 16.00 10.89 -1.73
C ARG A 64 15.90 12.41 -1.91
N ALA A 65 16.46 12.96 -2.99
CA ALA A 65 16.39 14.39 -3.30
C ALA A 65 14.93 14.83 -3.46
N VAL A 66 14.17 14.12 -4.29
CA VAL A 66 12.74 14.41 -4.51
C VAL A 66 11.93 14.25 -3.22
N ARG A 67 12.12 13.14 -2.48
CA ARG A 67 11.40 12.91 -1.22
C ARG A 67 11.68 13.99 -0.19
N LEU A 68 12.94 14.38 -0.01
CA LEU A 68 13.32 15.40 0.97
C LEU A 68 12.85 16.79 0.55
N SER A 69 12.91 17.09 -0.74
CA SER A 69 12.37 18.34 -1.30
C SER A 69 10.88 18.47 -0.98
N ALA A 70 10.07 17.45 -1.27
CA ALA A 70 8.65 17.44 -0.96
C ALA A 70 8.37 17.48 0.56
N LYS A 71 9.01 16.60 1.33
CA LYS A 71 8.79 16.50 2.78
C LYS A 71 9.13 17.79 3.54
N LEU A 72 10.21 18.47 3.15
CA LEU A 72 10.71 19.64 3.87
C LEU A 72 10.24 20.96 3.24
N GLY A 73 9.53 20.92 2.11
CA GLY A 73 9.17 22.12 1.34
C GLY A 73 10.38 22.87 0.78
N LEU A 74 11.54 22.21 0.65
CA LEU A 74 12.77 22.80 0.13
C LEU A 74 12.83 22.64 -1.38
N LYS A 75 13.27 23.67 -2.10
CA LYS A 75 13.49 23.60 -3.56
C LYS A 75 14.85 22.97 -3.86
N LEU A 76 14.89 22.03 -4.79
CA LEU A 76 16.17 21.50 -5.28
C LEU A 76 17.01 22.61 -5.91
N ASP A 77 18.28 22.69 -5.52
CA ASP A 77 19.26 23.53 -6.20
C ASP A 77 19.34 23.16 -7.68
N ARG A 78 19.55 24.16 -8.56
CA ARG A 78 19.53 23.95 -10.01
C ARG A 78 20.58 22.94 -10.48
N ALA A 79 21.78 22.94 -9.90
CA ALA A 79 22.83 21.99 -10.26
C ALA A 79 22.50 20.59 -9.72
N THR A 80 21.86 20.50 -8.55
CA THR A 80 21.35 19.22 -8.00
C THR A 80 20.24 18.64 -8.89
N ALA A 81 19.30 19.46 -9.35
CA ALA A 81 18.14 19.00 -10.12
C ALA A 81 18.45 18.62 -11.58
N ALA A 82 19.39 19.32 -12.22
CA ALA A 82 19.59 19.22 -13.67
C ALA A 82 20.00 17.83 -14.20
N PRO A 83 20.82 17.03 -13.50
CA PRO A 83 21.19 15.70 -13.98
C PRO A 83 20.10 14.63 -13.79
N ILE A 84 19.18 14.83 -12.85
CA ILE A 84 18.20 13.82 -12.43
C ILE A 84 17.46 13.19 -13.62
N PRO A 85 16.84 13.96 -14.54
CA PRO A 85 16.09 13.36 -15.65
C PRO A 85 16.97 12.58 -16.64
N LYS A 86 18.24 12.99 -16.80
CA LYS A 86 19.19 12.36 -17.73
C LYS A 86 19.76 11.06 -17.18
N MET A 87 19.72 10.89 -15.85
CA MET A 87 20.34 9.78 -15.13
C MET A 87 19.30 8.83 -14.52
N ALA A 88 18.01 9.10 -14.73
CA ALA A 88 16.90 8.28 -14.23
C ALA A 88 17.06 6.79 -14.58
N ASP A 89 17.61 6.47 -15.76
CA ASP A 89 17.85 5.10 -16.20
C ASP A 89 18.81 4.31 -15.29
N LEU A 90 19.70 4.98 -14.53
CA LEU A 90 20.58 4.32 -13.57
C LEU A 90 19.81 3.63 -12.44
N LEU A 91 18.55 4.00 -12.21
CA LEU A 91 17.70 3.35 -11.21
C LEU A 91 17.38 1.90 -11.58
N LYS A 92 17.48 1.52 -12.86
CA LYS A 92 17.29 0.13 -13.33
C LYS A 92 18.36 -0.82 -12.80
N ASP A 93 19.55 -0.30 -12.46
CA ASP A 93 20.67 -1.08 -11.94
C ASP A 93 20.64 -1.20 -10.40
N VAL A 94 19.71 -0.51 -9.73
CA VAL A 94 19.57 -0.54 -8.28
C VAL A 94 18.75 -1.78 -7.86
N PRO A 95 19.16 -2.52 -6.81
CA PRO A 95 18.35 -3.61 -6.27
C PRO A 95 16.93 -3.16 -5.91
N GLU A 96 15.93 -3.93 -6.34
CA GLU A 96 14.50 -3.63 -6.14
C GLU A 96 14.14 -3.36 -4.67
N SER A 97 14.78 -4.08 -3.73
CA SER A 97 14.56 -3.88 -2.29
C SER A 97 14.93 -2.47 -1.81
N ARG A 98 16.00 -1.88 -2.36
CA ARG A 98 16.42 -0.51 -2.01
C ARG A 98 15.47 0.53 -2.58
N LEU A 99 15.00 0.30 -3.82
CA LEU A 99 13.97 1.15 -4.43
C LEU A 99 12.68 1.07 -3.61
N PHE A 100 12.26 -0.15 -3.23
CA PHE A 100 11.08 -0.40 -2.42
C PHE A 100 11.12 0.32 -1.06
N ASP A 101 12.23 0.25 -0.35
CA ASP A 101 12.41 0.96 0.91
C ASP A 101 12.31 2.49 0.74
N GLU A 102 12.85 3.03 -0.35
CA GLU A 102 12.78 4.47 -0.60
C GLU A 102 11.37 4.91 -1.02
N MET A 103 10.66 4.08 -1.77
CA MET A 103 9.25 4.31 -2.13
C MET A 103 8.34 4.28 -0.90
N LEU A 104 8.56 3.34 0.01
CA LEU A 104 7.85 3.32 1.29
C LEU A 104 8.06 4.61 2.07
N LYS A 105 9.31 5.09 2.18
CA LYS A 105 9.59 6.36 2.86
C LYS A 105 8.96 7.55 2.15
N LEU A 106 8.82 7.48 0.83
CA LEU A 106 8.22 8.54 0.00
C LEU A 106 6.71 8.63 0.22
N PHE A 107 5.99 7.51 0.08
CA PHE A 107 4.53 7.49 0.25
C PHE A 107 4.07 7.54 1.72
N LEU A 108 4.94 7.21 2.67
CA LEU A 108 4.66 7.32 4.11
C LEU A 108 5.33 8.56 4.73
N SER A 109 5.65 9.58 3.92
CA SER A 109 6.30 10.80 4.37
C SER A 109 5.35 11.85 4.96
N GLY A 110 4.03 11.71 4.74
CA GLY A 110 3.06 12.79 4.97
C GLY A 110 2.88 13.72 3.77
N HIS A 111 3.63 13.48 2.69
CA HIS A 111 3.65 14.29 1.46
C HIS A 111 3.66 13.40 0.21
N ALA A 112 2.91 12.30 0.22
CA ALA A 112 2.87 11.30 -0.84
C ALA A 112 2.46 11.91 -2.20
N MET A 113 1.39 12.72 -2.21
CA MET A 113 0.89 13.35 -3.43
C MET A 113 1.87 14.34 -4.04
N GLU A 114 2.50 15.16 -3.19
CA GLU A 114 3.52 16.12 -3.63
C GLU A 114 4.77 15.40 -4.14
N SER A 115 5.20 14.35 -3.43
CA SER A 115 6.34 13.53 -3.84
C SER A 115 6.09 12.84 -5.18
N ALA A 116 4.89 12.29 -5.40
CA ALA A 116 4.51 11.67 -6.68
C ALA A 116 4.56 12.68 -7.84
N ARG A 117 4.08 13.91 -7.62
CA ARG A 117 4.14 14.99 -8.63
C ARG A 117 5.58 15.39 -8.95
N GLU A 118 6.43 15.53 -7.94
CA GLU A 118 7.83 15.88 -8.15
C GLU A 118 8.62 14.74 -8.83
N LEU A 119 8.35 13.47 -8.50
CA LEU A 119 8.92 12.33 -9.23
C LEU A 119 8.61 12.40 -10.73
N ARG A 120 7.35 12.71 -11.07
CA ARG A 120 6.93 12.87 -12.47
C ARG A 120 7.66 14.01 -13.16
N LYS A 121 7.69 15.19 -12.54
CA LYS A 121 8.35 16.39 -13.06
C LYS A 121 9.84 16.16 -13.33
N HIS A 122 10.49 15.33 -12.52
CA HIS A 122 11.89 14.96 -12.68
C HIS A 122 12.14 13.71 -13.55
N GLY A 123 11.10 13.11 -14.14
CA GLY A 123 11.23 11.93 -15.01
C GLY A 123 11.57 10.64 -14.27
N LEU A 124 11.41 10.60 -12.94
CA LEU A 124 11.76 9.44 -12.09
C LEU A 124 10.61 8.44 -11.90
N HIS A 125 9.46 8.69 -12.49
CA HIS A 125 8.29 7.83 -12.38
C HIS A 125 8.41 6.54 -13.20
N HIS A 126 9.10 6.58 -14.34
CA HIS A 126 9.23 5.43 -15.24
C HIS A 126 10.16 4.36 -14.67
N GLY A 127 9.68 3.11 -14.66
CA GLY A 127 10.47 1.92 -14.30
C GLY A 127 10.55 1.63 -12.79
N LEU A 128 10.26 2.60 -11.93
CA LEU A 128 10.26 2.41 -10.48
C LEU A 128 8.99 1.73 -9.98
N LEU A 129 7.84 2.12 -10.54
CA LEU A 129 6.53 1.59 -10.20
C LEU A 129 5.55 1.82 -11.36
N PRO A 130 5.01 0.77 -11.99
CA PRO A 130 3.79 0.90 -12.81
C PRO A 130 2.64 1.57 -12.03
N LEU A 131 2.68 1.49 -10.69
CA LEU A 131 1.72 2.09 -9.76
C LEU A 131 1.65 3.62 -9.83
N LEU A 132 2.77 4.31 -10.13
CA LEU A 132 2.75 5.77 -10.32
C LEU A 132 2.11 6.15 -11.65
N ASP A 133 2.29 5.32 -12.69
CA ASP A 133 1.57 5.49 -13.95
C ASP A 133 0.05 5.31 -13.72
N VAL A 134 -0.37 4.39 -12.83
CA VAL A 134 -1.79 4.23 -12.45
C VAL A 134 -2.36 5.45 -11.72
N VAL A 135 -1.60 6.07 -10.80
CA VAL A 135 -2.01 7.31 -10.10
C VAL A 135 -2.17 8.48 -11.08
N VAL A 136 -1.39 8.47 -12.16
CA VAL A 136 -1.17 9.66 -13.02
C VAL A 136 -1.85 9.56 -14.38
N GLU A 137 -2.11 8.37 -14.91
CA GLU A 137 -2.52 8.17 -16.30
C GLU A 137 -3.95 7.62 -16.48
N GLN A 138 -4.64 7.21 -15.39
CA GLN A 138 -5.94 6.54 -15.49
C GLN A 138 -7.06 7.25 -14.69
N PRO A 139 -8.06 7.87 -15.37
CA PRO A 139 -9.07 8.71 -14.70
C PRO A 139 -9.93 8.00 -13.64
N VAL A 140 -10.18 6.70 -13.80
CA VAL A 140 -11.10 5.94 -12.92
C VAL A 140 -10.39 5.47 -11.64
N GLY A 141 -9.13 5.02 -11.74
CA GLY A 141 -8.31 4.64 -10.59
C GLY A 141 -7.72 5.85 -9.85
N GLU A 142 -7.48 6.96 -10.57
CA GLU A 142 -6.87 8.18 -10.05
C GLU A 142 -7.61 8.72 -8.81
N ARG A 143 -8.95 8.78 -8.83
CA ARG A 143 -9.69 9.32 -7.68
C ARG A 143 -9.52 8.47 -6.42
N PHE A 144 -9.63 7.14 -6.54
CA PHE A 144 -9.47 6.23 -5.40
C PHE A 144 -8.05 6.30 -4.83
N VAL A 145 -7.04 6.27 -5.70
CA VAL A 145 -5.65 6.32 -5.27
C VAL A 145 -5.30 7.67 -4.65
N ASN A 146 -5.75 8.79 -5.25
CA ASN A 146 -5.54 10.12 -4.69
C ASN A 146 -6.15 10.26 -3.29
N LEU A 147 -7.36 9.75 -3.08
CA LEU A 147 -8.00 9.71 -1.76
C LEU A 147 -7.22 8.83 -0.78
N ALA A 148 -6.71 7.68 -1.22
CA ALA A 148 -5.92 6.80 -0.37
C ALA A 148 -4.59 7.45 0.06
N LEU A 149 -3.91 8.12 -0.87
CA LEU A 149 -2.66 8.84 -0.59
C LEU A 149 -2.89 10.04 0.31
N GLN A 150 -3.93 10.85 0.05
CA GLN A 150 -4.31 11.96 0.91
C GLN A 150 -4.64 11.50 2.34
N ASN A 151 -5.48 10.47 2.49
CA ASN A 151 -5.79 9.90 3.80
C ASN A 151 -4.55 9.33 4.51
N THR A 152 -3.60 8.78 3.75
CA THR A 152 -2.32 8.33 4.30
C THR A 152 -1.50 9.51 4.82
N ASP A 153 -1.41 10.59 4.04
CA ASP A 153 -0.70 11.81 4.41
C ASP A 153 -1.30 12.43 5.69
N GLU A 154 -2.61 12.61 5.74
CA GLU A 154 -3.32 13.15 6.92
C GLU A 154 -3.08 12.30 8.18
N ARG A 155 -3.00 10.97 8.04
CA ARG A 155 -2.69 10.07 9.16
C ARG A 155 -1.24 10.20 9.63
N VAL A 156 -0.28 10.28 8.71
CA VAL A 156 1.14 10.45 9.05
C VAL A 156 1.34 11.79 9.77
N LEU A 157 0.75 12.87 9.25
CA LEU A 157 0.83 14.21 9.84
C LEU A 157 0.15 14.29 11.21
N ALA A 158 -0.89 13.48 11.45
CA ALA A 158 -1.53 13.33 12.75
C ALA A 158 -0.82 12.32 13.69
N GLU A 159 0.40 11.88 13.35
CA GLU A 159 1.20 10.89 14.09
C GLU A 159 0.46 9.55 14.34
N LYS A 160 -0.51 9.21 13.49
CA LYS A 160 -1.26 7.97 13.58
C LYS A 160 -0.49 6.85 12.87
N PRO A 161 -0.60 5.59 13.35
CA PRO A 161 0.01 4.47 12.67
C PRO A 161 -0.59 4.26 11.27
N VAL A 162 0.29 4.01 10.32
CA VAL A 162 -0.01 3.68 8.92
C VAL A 162 0.51 2.28 8.59
N SER A 163 -0.17 1.59 7.67
CA SER A 163 0.18 0.22 7.29
C SER A 163 0.68 0.17 5.85
N PRO A 164 1.92 -0.28 5.62
CA PRO A 164 2.43 -0.54 4.27
C PRO A 164 1.53 -1.48 3.46
N SER A 165 1.00 -2.54 4.08
CA SER A 165 0.11 -3.48 3.39
C SER A 165 -1.19 -2.82 2.94
N PHE A 166 -1.73 -1.88 3.73
CA PHE A 166 -2.93 -1.13 3.36
C PHE A 166 -2.64 -0.19 2.18
N LEU A 167 -1.53 0.56 2.24
CA LEU A 167 -1.09 1.43 1.16
C LEU A 167 -0.92 0.64 -0.15
N PHE A 168 -0.22 -0.49 -0.15
CA PHE A 168 -0.07 -1.28 -1.38
C PHE A 168 -1.38 -1.94 -1.82
N ALA A 169 -2.26 -2.31 -0.88
CA ALA A 169 -3.58 -2.79 -1.24
C ALA A 169 -4.38 -1.72 -2.00
N THR A 170 -4.28 -0.44 -1.60
CA THR A 170 -5.01 0.65 -2.27
C THR A 170 -4.38 0.99 -3.61
N LEU A 171 -3.05 1.08 -3.68
CA LEU A 171 -2.34 1.40 -4.91
C LEU A 171 -2.60 0.35 -6.02
N LEU A 172 -2.64 -0.94 -5.67
CA LEU A 172 -2.80 -2.05 -6.62
C LEU A 172 -4.27 -2.44 -6.90
N TRP A 173 -5.23 -1.70 -6.36
CA TRP A 173 -6.64 -2.09 -6.42
C TRP A 173 -7.18 -2.12 -7.85
N HIS A 174 -6.77 -1.15 -8.66
CA HIS A 174 -7.26 -1.03 -10.02
C HIS A 174 -6.82 -2.21 -10.90
N GLU A 175 -5.59 -2.67 -10.76
CA GLU A 175 -5.07 -3.84 -11.45
C GLU A 175 -5.83 -5.10 -11.03
N VAL A 176 -6.15 -5.24 -9.74
CA VAL A 176 -6.98 -6.34 -9.23
C VAL A 176 -8.38 -6.28 -9.84
N LEU A 177 -9.02 -5.12 -9.89
CA LEU A 177 -10.34 -4.94 -10.51
C LEU A 177 -10.31 -5.30 -12.00
N THR A 178 -9.30 -4.84 -12.73
CA THR A 178 -9.14 -5.11 -14.16
C THR A 178 -8.96 -6.60 -14.44
N ALA A 179 -8.05 -7.26 -13.70
CA ALA A 179 -7.86 -8.70 -13.81
C ALA A 179 -9.12 -9.47 -13.39
N TRP A 180 -9.80 -9.04 -12.33
CA TRP A 180 -11.02 -9.67 -11.85
C TRP A 180 -12.15 -9.63 -12.88
N ASN A 181 -12.43 -8.46 -13.44
CA ASN A 181 -13.43 -8.27 -14.48
C ASN A 181 -13.11 -9.10 -15.73
N ARG A 182 -11.84 -9.13 -16.14
CA ARG A 182 -11.38 -9.94 -17.28
C ARG A 182 -11.62 -11.43 -17.05
N ILE A 183 -11.27 -11.96 -15.88
CA ILE A 183 -11.43 -13.38 -15.55
C ILE A 183 -12.92 -13.75 -15.41
N GLN A 184 -13.74 -12.86 -14.82
CA GLN A 184 -15.20 -13.06 -14.78
C GLN A 184 -15.83 -13.10 -16.17
N ALA A 185 -15.38 -12.24 -17.09
CA ALA A 185 -15.85 -12.23 -18.47
C ALA A 185 -15.53 -13.55 -19.22
N GLN A 186 -14.55 -14.33 -18.74
CA GLN A 186 -14.22 -15.66 -19.26
C GLN A 186 -15.14 -16.77 -18.71
N GLY A 187 -16.11 -16.43 -17.86
CA GLY A 187 -17.11 -17.36 -17.32
C GLY A 187 -16.83 -17.85 -15.89
N GLU A 188 -15.74 -17.40 -15.27
CA GLU A 188 -15.43 -17.73 -13.89
C GLU A 188 -16.39 -17.07 -12.89
N ARG A 189 -16.65 -17.77 -11.78
CA ARG A 189 -17.50 -17.22 -10.72
C ARG A 189 -16.80 -16.05 -10.00
N PRO A 190 -17.55 -15.07 -9.46
CA PRO A 190 -16.95 -13.85 -8.90
C PRO A 190 -15.87 -14.10 -7.84
N ILE A 191 -16.11 -14.95 -6.84
CA ILE A 191 -15.14 -15.18 -5.75
C ILE A 191 -13.89 -15.93 -6.25
N PRO A 192 -13.98 -17.07 -6.95
CA PRO A 192 -12.81 -17.69 -7.58
C PRO A 192 -12.01 -16.75 -8.49
N ALA A 193 -12.71 -15.99 -9.34
CA ALA A 193 -12.09 -15.03 -10.25
C ALA A 193 -11.30 -13.96 -9.49
N LEU A 194 -11.82 -13.47 -8.35
CA LEU A 194 -11.12 -12.51 -7.51
C LEU A 194 -9.83 -13.11 -6.93
N HIS A 195 -9.87 -14.33 -6.42
CA HIS A 195 -8.67 -14.99 -5.89
C HIS A 195 -7.60 -15.22 -6.97
N MET A 196 -8.02 -15.53 -8.20
CA MET A 196 -7.11 -15.64 -9.35
C MET A 196 -6.50 -14.28 -9.69
N ALA A 197 -7.31 -13.23 -9.78
CA ALA A 197 -6.86 -11.85 -10.03
C ALA A 197 -5.85 -11.36 -8.98
N MET A 198 -6.14 -11.57 -7.70
CA MET A 198 -5.22 -11.23 -6.61
C MET A 198 -3.88 -11.95 -6.73
N THR A 199 -3.91 -13.22 -7.18
CA THR A 199 -2.71 -14.03 -7.35
C THR A 199 -1.87 -13.48 -8.50
N GLU A 200 -2.49 -13.29 -9.66
CA GLU A 200 -1.86 -12.71 -10.84
C GLU A 200 -1.20 -11.36 -10.54
N VAL A 201 -1.93 -10.43 -9.92
CA VAL A 201 -1.39 -9.11 -9.57
C VAL A 201 -0.24 -9.23 -8.57
N CYS A 202 -0.39 -10.02 -7.50
CA CYS A 202 0.69 -10.18 -6.53
C CYS A 202 1.95 -10.81 -7.15
N ASP A 203 1.80 -11.75 -8.07
CA ASP A 203 2.95 -12.44 -8.68
C ASP A 203 3.70 -11.50 -9.63
N ILE A 204 2.97 -10.72 -10.46
CA ILE A 204 3.56 -9.68 -11.31
C ILE A 204 4.34 -8.66 -10.48
N GLN A 205 3.80 -8.23 -9.34
CA GLN A 205 4.47 -7.24 -8.49
C GLN A 205 5.60 -7.84 -7.65
N ALA A 206 5.52 -9.13 -7.31
CA ALA A 206 6.61 -9.83 -6.64
C ALA A 206 7.85 -9.94 -7.55
N GLU A 207 7.66 -10.05 -8.87
CA GLU A 207 8.73 -10.07 -9.86
C GLU A 207 9.36 -8.69 -10.13
N LYS A 208 8.62 -7.59 -9.92
CA LYS A 208 9.05 -6.24 -10.31
C LYS A 208 9.52 -5.35 -9.17
N LEU A 209 9.00 -5.54 -7.97
CA LEU A 209 9.15 -4.59 -6.87
C LEU A 209 9.71 -5.24 -5.60
N ALA A 210 10.11 -6.50 -5.70
CA ALA A 210 10.42 -7.36 -4.58
C ALA A 210 9.42 -7.16 -3.42
N ILE A 211 8.11 -6.99 -3.69
CA ILE A 211 7.11 -6.83 -2.62
C ILE A 211 7.28 -8.03 -1.71
N HIS A 212 7.85 -7.78 -0.52
CA HIS A 212 8.14 -8.87 0.39
C HIS A 212 6.83 -9.63 0.64
N LYS A 213 6.87 -10.97 0.48
CA LYS A 213 5.73 -11.87 0.72
C LYS A 213 4.97 -11.60 2.04
N ARG A 214 5.61 -10.92 2.99
CA ARG A 214 5.01 -10.42 4.24
C ARG A 214 3.79 -9.50 4.04
N TYR A 215 3.73 -8.72 2.96
CA TYR A 215 2.64 -7.76 2.74
C TYR A 215 1.45 -8.37 1.98
N SER A 216 1.71 -9.31 1.06
CA SER A 216 0.71 -9.85 0.14
C SER A 216 -0.44 -10.57 0.83
N SER A 217 -0.18 -11.28 1.93
CA SER A 217 -1.25 -11.94 2.71
C SER A 217 -2.27 -10.93 3.24
N THR A 218 -1.81 -9.82 3.82
CA THR A 218 -2.72 -8.79 4.36
C THR A 218 -3.47 -8.08 3.23
N MET A 219 -2.81 -7.81 2.09
CA MET A 219 -3.47 -7.22 0.92
C MET A 219 -4.60 -8.13 0.39
N ARG A 220 -4.32 -9.42 0.24
CA ARG A 220 -5.31 -10.43 -0.20
C ARG A 220 -6.49 -10.55 0.75
N GLU A 221 -6.27 -10.45 2.05
CA GLU A 221 -7.34 -10.41 3.06
C GLU A 221 -8.22 -9.15 2.90
N ILE A 222 -7.61 -7.97 2.76
CA ILE A 222 -8.33 -6.70 2.55
C ILE A 222 -9.20 -6.77 1.30
N TRP A 223 -8.62 -7.18 0.17
CA TRP A 223 -9.34 -7.31 -1.10
C TRP A 223 -10.43 -8.38 -1.04
N GLY A 224 -10.18 -9.52 -0.40
CA GLY A 224 -11.10 -10.66 -0.35
C GLY A 224 -12.32 -10.39 0.51
N MET A 225 -12.23 -9.41 1.39
CA MET A 225 -13.36 -8.91 2.17
C MET A 225 -14.25 -7.94 1.38
N GLN A 226 -13.76 -7.32 0.29
CA GLN A 226 -14.51 -6.31 -0.45
C GLN A 226 -15.89 -6.80 -0.95
N PRO A 227 -16.02 -7.96 -1.62
CA PRO A 227 -17.33 -8.47 -2.05
C PRO A 227 -18.20 -8.99 -0.88
N ARG A 228 -17.61 -9.17 0.31
CA ARG A 228 -18.34 -9.64 1.49
C ARG A 228 -19.10 -8.50 2.16
N PHE A 229 -18.67 -7.25 1.99
CA PHE A 229 -19.40 -6.09 2.49
C PHE A 229 -20.78 -5.93 1.86
N GLU A 230 -20.99 -6.43 0.64
CA GLU A 230 -22.32 -6.43 0.00
C GLU A 230 -23.31 -7.41 0.66
N GLN A 231 -22.79 -8.41 1.40
CA GLN A 231 -23.58 -9.51 1.96
C GLN A 231 -24.14 -9.17 3.35
N ARG A 232 -25.12 -8.24 3.38
CA ARG A 232 -25.73 -7.68 4.60
C ARG A 232 -26.81 -8.55 5.25
N GLY A 233 -26.90 -9.83 4.89
CA GLY A 233 -27.93 -10.76 5.36
C GLY A 233 -27.39 -11.92 6.20
N GLY A 234 -28.18 -12.36 7.18
CA GLY A 234 -27.89 -13.51 8.03
C GLY A 234 -26.70 -13.29 8.98
N LYS A 235 -25.89 -14.33 9.20
CA LYS A 235 -24.74 -14.28 10.13
C LYS A 235 -23.46 -13.65 9.56
N ARG A 236 -23.45 -13.36 8.25
CA ARG A 236 -22.23 -12.95 7.56
C ARG A 236 -21.69 -11.60 8.05
N PRO A 237 -22.54 -10.57 8.33
CA PRO A 237 -22.03 -9.31 8.83
C PRO A 237 -21.32 -9.41 10.17
N TYR A 238 -21.87 -10.20 11.11
CA TYR A 238 -21.25 -10.47 12.41
C TYR A 238 -19.86 -11.09 12.27
N SER A 239 -19.75 -12.14 11.44
CA SER A 239 -18.46 -12.80 11.18
C SER A 239 -17.44 -11.87 10.51
N LEU A 240 -17.89 -10.85 9.75
CA LEU A 240 -17.00 -9.91 9.10
C LEU A 240 -16.41 -8.91 10.10
N ILE A 241 -17.21 -8.39 11.04
CA ILE A 241 -16.77 -7.47 12.10
C ILE A 241 -15.71 -8.11 13.00
N GLU A 242 -15.88 -9.38 13.34
CA GLU A 242 -14.96 -10.12 14.20
C GLU A 242 -13.61 -10.43 13.54
N HIS A 243 -13.48 -10.19 12.22
CA HIS A 243 -12.25 -10.50 11.50
C HIS A 243 -11.10 -9.58 11.95
N PRO A 244 -9.88 -10.10 12.21
CA PRO A 244 -8.75 -9.28 12.67
C PRO A 244 -8.38 -8.12 11.73
N ARG A 245 -8.70 -8.25 10.43
CA ARG A 245 -8.48 -7.20 9.42
C ARG A 245 -9.72 -6.38 9.07
N PHE A 246 -10.81 -6.52 9.83
CA PHE A 246 -12.04 -5.76 9.56
C PHE A 246 -11.78 -4.27 9.42
N ARG A 247 -11.05 -3.66 10.36
CA ARG A 247 -10.78 -2.21 10.32
C ARG A 247 -10.12 -1.78 9.01
N ALA A 248 -9.07 -2.48 8.60
CA ALA A 248 -8.38 -2.17 7.34
C ALA A 248 -9.29 -2.40 6.13
N ALA A 249 -10.02 -3.52 6.06
CA ALA A 249 -10.92 -3.79 4.96
C ALA A 249 -12.12 -2.81 4.88
N TYR A 250 -12.57 -2.33 6.04
CA TYR A 250 -13.62 -1.33 6.17
C TYR A 250 -13.14 0.06 5.77
N ASP A 251 -11.96 0.49 6.23
CA ASP A 251 -11.34 1.75 5.77
C ASP A 251 -11.15 1.75 4.24
N PHE A 252 -10.82 0.59 3.68
CA PHE A 252 -10.76 0.40 2.23
C PHE A 252 -12.13 0.56 1.55
N LEU A 253 -13.19 -0.02 2.13
CA LEU A 253 -14.55 0.15 1.63
C LEU A 253 -14.97 1.63 1.64
N LEU A 254 -14.62 2.38 2.68
CA LEU A 254 -14.94 3.80 2.77
C LEU A 254 -14.27 4.59 1.64
N LEU A 255 -13.00 4.30 1.33
CA LEU A 255 -12.32 4.89 0.16
C LEU A 255 -13.04 4.56 -1.15
N ARG A 256 -13.55 3.33 -1.31
CA ARG A 256 -14.33 2.93 -2.49
C ARG A 256 -15.67 3.67 -2.57
N CYS A 257 -16.30 3.95 -1.43
CA CYS A 257 -17.52 4.75 -1.38
C CYS A 257 -17.24 6.22 -1.76
N GLU A 258 -16.19 6.81 -1.18
CA GLU A 258 -15.82 8.22 -1.40
C GLU A 258 -15.32 8.50 -2.82
N SER A 259 -14.64 7.52 -3.43
CA SER A 259 -14.26 7.57 -4.84
C SER A 259 -15.44 7.37 -5.79
N GLY A 260 -16.57 6.83 -5.31
CA GLY A 260 -17.76 6.54 -6.11
C GLY A 260 -17.75 5.18 -6.80
N GLU A 261 -16.80 4.28 -6.49
CA GLU A 261 -16.81 2.90 -6.99
C GLU A 261 -18.00 2.09 -6.44
N VAL A 262 -18.46 2.45 -5.24
CA VAL A 262 -19.52 1.74 -4.50
C VAL A 262 -20.49 2.76 -3.91
N PRO A 263 -21.79 2.45 -3.78
CA PRO A 263 -22.75 3.39 -3.20
C PRO A 263 -22.40 3.77 -1.76
N ALA A 264 -22.51 5.07 -1.43
CA ALA A 264 -22.17 5.61 -0.12
C ALA A 264 -23.02 5.01 1.02
N GLU A 265 -24.25 4.60 0.72
CA GLU A 265 -25.16 3.95 1.66
C GLU A 265 -24.60 2.62 2.17
N LEU A 266 -23.75 1.95 1.39
CA LEU A 266 -23.10 0.72 1.85
C LEU A 266 -22.09 1.03 2.96
N GLY A 267 -21.26 2.05 2.78
CA GLY A 267 -20.31 2.52 3.80
C GLY A 267 -21.03 2.98 5.07
N GLN A 268 -22.10 3.77 4.92
CA GLN A 268 -22.90 4.22 6.06
C GLN A 268 -23.53 3.05 6.82
N TRP A 269 -24.12 2.08 6.11
CA TRP A 269 -24.71 0.90 6.76
C TRP A 269 -23.68 0.14 7.61
N TRP A 270 -22.44 -0.02 7.12
CA TRP A 270 -21.37 -0.67 7.88
C TRP A 270 -20.84 0.18 9.03
N THR A 271 -20.85 1.51 8.87
CA THR A 271 -20.57 2.45 9.97
C THR A 271 -21.53 2.21 11.12
N ASP A 272 -22.83 2.23 10.82
CA ASP A 272 -23.89 2.08 11.80
C ASP A 272 -23.86 0.67 12.42
N PHE A 273 -23.66 -0.36 11.60
CA PHE A 273 -23.65 -1.76 12.05
C PHE A 273 -22.46 -2.05 12.97
N ALA A 274 -21.31 -1.42 12.71
CA ALA A 274 -20.12 -1.54 13.57
C ALA A 274 -20.34 -0.94 14.97
N HIS A 275 -21.09 0.17 15.07
CA HIS A 275 -21.37 0.86 16.33
C HIS A 275 -22.62 0.37 17.06
N ALA A 276 -23.56 -0.24 16.34
CA ALA A 276 -24.75 -0.85 16.92
C ALA A 276 -24.43 -2.08 17.78
N ASP A 277 -25.33 -2.44 18.69
CA ASP A 277 -25.25 -3.62 19.54
C ASP A 277 -26.53 -4.48 19.48
N GLY A 278 -26.47 -5.69 20.04
CA GLY A 278 -27.60 -6.60 20.28
C GLY A 278 -28.73 -6.55 19.26
N GLU A 279 -29.88 -6.03 19.70
CA GLU A 279 -31.12 -5.92 18.92
C GLU A 279 -31.02 -4.93 17.77
N ALA A 280 -30.29 -3.82 17.95
CA ALA A 280 -30.10 -2.81 16.90
C ALA A 280 -29.39 -3.41 15.68
N ARG A 281 -28.33 -4.22 15.90
CA ARG A 281 -27.67 -4.95 14.79
C ARG A 281 -28.62 -5.92 14.08
N ALA A 282 -29.46 -6.63 14.84
CA ALA A 282 -30.38 -7.60 14.27
C ALA A 282 -31.45 -6.95 13.38
N ALA A 283 -31.93 -5.76 13.77
CA ALA A 283 -32.90 -4.98 13.01
C ALA A 283 -32.35 -4.43 11.67
N MET A 284 -31.04 -4.25 11.57
CA MET A 284 -30.39 -3.71 10.37
C MET A 284 -30.17 -4.73 9.25
N LEU A 285 -30.29 -6.04 9.53
CA LEU A 285 -29.97 -7.10 8.58
C LEU A 285 -30.96 -7.12 7.41
N LEU A 286 -30.42 -7.28 6.20
CA LEU A 286 -31.24 -7.44 5.01
C LEU A 286 -31.69 -8.91 4.83
N PRO A 287 -32.81 -9.15 4.12
CA PRO A 287 -33.22 -10.50 3.74
C PRO A 287 -32.09 -11.25 3.02
N ASP A 288 -31.86 -12.51 3.39
CA ASP A 288 -30.80 -13.33 2.78
C ASP A 288 -31.16 -13.64 1.32
N THR A 289 -30.51 -12.96 0.37
CA THR A 289 -30.81 -13.06 -1.07
C THR A 289 -30.21 -14.30 -1.74
N GLN A 290 -29.46 -15.14 -1.02
CA GLN A 290 -28.91 -16.38 -1.58
C GLN A 290 -29.85 -17.59 -1.42
N PRO A 291 -29.92 -18.48 -2.43
CA PRO A 291 -30.71 -19.70 -2.33
C PRO A 291 -30.16 -20.58 -1.20
N LYS A 292 -31.00 -20.83 -0.18
CA LYS A 292 -30.68 -21.76 0.93
C LYS A 292 -30.16 -23.06 0.33
N LYS A 293 -28.89 -23.41 0.60
CA LYS A 293 -28.34 -24.73 0.25
C LYS A 293 -29.30 -25.78 0.82
N ARG A 294 -30.04 -26.48 -0.04
CA ARG A 294 -30.86 -27.63 0.33
C ARG A 294 -29.95 -28.57 1.12
N ARG A 295 -30.19 -28.69 2.42
CA ARG A 295 -29.53 -29.69 3.28
C ARG A 295 -29.67 -31.03 2.55
N ARG A 296 -28.55 -31.60 2.08
CA ARG A 296 -28.51 -32.98 1.60
C ARG A 296 -29.04 -33.83 2.76
N ARG A 297 -30.28 -34.31 2.65
CA ARG A 297 -30.85 -35.30 3.57
C ARG A 297 -29.86 -36.46 3.59
N LYS A 298 -29.19 -36.67 4.73
CA LYS A 298 -28.45 -37.90 5.00
C LYS A 298 -29.46 -39.03 4.80
N ARG A 299 -29.30 -39.82 3.74
CA ARG A 299 -30.02 -41.08 3.55
C ARG A 299 -29.67 -41.95 4.76
N SER A 300 -30.59 -42.13 5.69
CA SER A 300 -30.44 -43.14 6.74
C SER A 300 -30.40 -44.50 6.05
N ARG A 301 -29.32 -45.27 6.27
CA ARG A 301 -29.29 -46.69 5.91
C ARG A 301 -30.44 -47.40 6.66
N PRO A 302 -31.22 -48.27 6.02
CA PRO A 302 -32.19 -49.07 6.75
C PRO A 302 -31.44 -50.05 7.66
N ALA A 303 -31.79 -50.07 8.94
CA ALA A 303 -31.40 -51.12 9.87
C ALA A 303 -32.16 -52.40 9.48
N GLY A 304 -31.46 -53.34 8.85
CA GLY A 304 -31.98 -54.67 8.55
C GLY A 304 -31.63 -55.63 9.69
N ALA A 305 -32.66 -55.95 10.48
CA ALA A 305 -32.93 -57.16 11.25
C ALA A 305 -31.77 -58.08 11.69
N GLY A 306 -31.68 -58.28 13.01
CA GLY A 306 -30.98 -59.41 13.60
C GLY A 306 -31.82 -60.69 13.66
N GLN A 307 -31.06 -61.79 13.76
CA GLN A 307 -31.32 -63.07 14.45
C GLN A 307 -32.24 -64.13 13.83
N SER A 308 -31.61 -65.24 13.43
CA SER A 308 -31.84 -66.65 13.87
C SER A 308 -31.01 -67.54 12.93
N SER A 309 -30.28 -68.59 13.28
CA SER A 309 -30.30 -69.52 14.41
C SER A 309 -29.01 -70.37 14.32
N SER A 310 -28.49 -70.78 15.47
CA SER A 310 -27.52 -71.87 15.64
C SER A 310 -28.12 -73.23 15.26
N GLU A 311 -27.36 -74.09 14.58
CA GLU A 311 -27.02 -75.48 14.99
C GLU A 311 -26.21 -76.23 13.89
N PRO A 312 -25.53 -77.36 14.21
CA PRO A 312 -24.16 -77.64 13.77
C PRO A 312 -24.02 -78.91 12.87
N THR A 313 -22.79 -79.44 12.76
CA THR A 313 -22.32 -80.72 12.17
C THR A 313 -22.28 -80.79 10.63
N GLU A 314 -21.23 -81.30 9.96
CA GLU A 314 -20.07 -82.16 10.33
C GLU A 314 -18.71 -81.53 9.97
#